data_AF-A0A945N8D5-F1
#
_entry.id   AF-A0A945N8D5-F1
#
_cell.length_a   1.000
_cell.length_b   1.000
_cell.length_c   1.000
_cell.angle_alpha   90.00
_cell.angle_beta   90.00
_cell.angle_gamma   90.00
#
_symmetry.space_group_name_H-M   'P 1'
#
loop_
_entity.id
_entity.type
_entity.pdbx_description
1 polymer ?
#
loop_
_entity_poly.entity_id
_entity_poly.type
_entity_poly.pdbx_seq_one_letter_code
_entity_poly.pdbx_strand_id
1 'polypeptide(L)'
;PRSAMEAELRAAAPIDLRAMMKAVRDPRIAKDSTGYGQVAALKRNAHPELNLLWIAPTSSVTAPFIPYRIGVQSIAPQFGKHRYLTKGEAAGFLLEDWQIQEATEFSGRTFKRLMYFTCDHPEQFLPEVTEALMAFEARLMVEQETVVEIVSTLFKAGKDNLAKDYLTQYSAEAGAAGLRLGNALLASIEARTEVLYGYRAPEGDVVSELTYDRISCQIKSD
;
A
#
# COMPACT_ATOMS: atom_id res chain seq x y z
N PRO A 1 18.25 11.27 5.53
CA PRO A 1 17.35 10.86 4.41
C PRO A 1 16.06 11.68 4.31
N ARG A 2 15.25 11.77 5.37
CA ARG A 2 13.95 12.48 5.32
C ARG A 2 14.05 13.97 4.99
N SER A 3 14.92 14.71 5.67
CA SER A 3 15.15 16.14 5.41
C SER A 3 15.67 16.42 3.98
N ALA A 4 16.50 15.52 3.45
CA ALA A 4 16.98 15.61 2.07
C ALA A 4 15.83 15.39 1.06
N MET A 5 15.00 14.36 1.28
CA MET A 5 13.80 14.13 0.46
C MET A 5 12.84 15.32 0.51
N GLU A 6 12.61 15.91 1.68
CA GLU A 6 11.78 17.12 1.81
C GLU A 6 12.35 18.30 1.00
N ALA A 7 13.67 18.49 1.01
CA ALA A 7 14.34 19.53 0.21
C ALA A 7 14.22 19.25 -1.29
N GLU A 8 14.42 18.00 -1.72
CA GLU A 8 14.23 17.55 -3.12
C GLU A 8 12.80 17.82 -3.58
N LEU A 9 11.79 17.46 -2.78
CA LEU A 9 10.38 17.69 -3.07
C LEU A 9 10.03 19.19 -3.16
N ARG A 10 10.60 20.02 -2.28
CA ARG A 10 10.41 21.48 -2.35
C ARG A 10 11.04 22.08 -3.61
N ALA A 11 12.23 21.62 -3.98
CA ALA A 11 12.93 22.08 -5.18
C ALA A 11 12.23 21.62 -6.47
N ALA A 12 11.56 20.48 -6.45
CA ALA A 12 10.80 19.94 -7.57
C ALA A 12 9.40 20.55 -7.74
N ALA A 13 9.01 21.54 -6.93
CA ALA A 13 7.70 22.17 -7.05
C ALA A 13 7.57 22.97 -8.36
N PRO A 14 6.43 22.89 -9.08
CA PRO A 14 5.23 22.10 -8.77
C PRO A 14 5.43 20.60 -9.07
N ILE A 15 4.96 19.75 -8.15
CA ILE A 15 5.03 18.29 -8.28
C ILE A 15 3.66 17.70 -8.63
N ASP A 16 3.64 16.67 -9.48
CA ASP A 16 2.43 15.92 -9.79
C ASP A 16 2.21 14.73 -8.84
N LEU A 17 1.05 14.08 -8.97
CA LEU A 17 0.68 12.92 -8.15
C LEU A 17 1.67 11.75 -8.31
N ARG A 18 2.14 11.49 -9.54
CA ARG A 18 3.01 10.35 -9.84
C ARG A 18 4.38 10.54 -9.20
N ALA A 19 4.93 11.75 -9.29
CA ALA A 19 6.19 12.11 -8.67
C ALA A 19 6.08 12.06 -7.13
N MET A 20 4.97 12.50 -6.55
CA MET A 20 4.75 12.36 -5.10
C MET A 20 4.65 10.89 -4.66
N MET A 21 3.91 10.05 -5.37
CA MET A 21 3.82 8.61 -5.07
C MET A 21 5.17 7.92 -5.22
N LYS A 22 5.99 8.31 -6.21
CA LYS A 22 7.37 7.83 -6.36
C LYS A 22 8.23 8.22 -5.16
N ALA A 23 8.14 9.46 -4.69
CA ALA A 23 8.89 9.92 -3.52
C ALA A 23 8.50 9.16 -2.24
N VAL A 24 7.20 8.92 -2.02
CA VAL A 24 6.71 8.14 -0.88
C VAL A 24 7.13 6.66 -0.99
N ARG A 25 7.30 6.12 -2.20
CA ARG A 25 7.81 4.74 -2.46
C ARG A 25 9.33 4.61 -2.36
N ASP A 26 10.08 5.71 -2.30
CA ASP A 26 11.55 5.70 -2.37
C ASP A 26 12.17 4.87 -1.22
N PRO A 27 13.01 3.85 -1.52
CA PRO A 27 13.64 2.98 -0.52
C PRO A 27 14.48 3.71 0.53
N ARG A 28 14.93 4.96 0.28
CA ARG A 28 15.63 5.80 1.26
C ARG A 28 14.75 6.11 2.48
N ILE A 29 13.42 6.08 2.33
CA ILE A 29 12.44 6.39 3.39
C ILE A 29 11.34 5.33 3.56
N ALA A 30 11.05 4.52 2.55
CA ALA A 30 10.09 3.43 2.60
C ALA A 30 10.78 2.14 3.09
N LYS A 31 10.72 1.92 4.41
CA LYS A 31 11.39 0.82 5.11
C LYS A 31 10.37 -0.03 5.87
N ASP A 32 10.83 -1.10 6.51
CA ASP A 32 9.96 -1.94 7.33
C ASP A 32 9.27 -1.18 8.48
N SER A 33 9.90 -0.15 9.03
CA SER A 33 9.31 0.70 10.07
C SER A 33 8.29 1.72 9.54
N THR A 34 8.19 1.92 8.22
CA THR A 34 7.26 2.84 7.57
C THR A 34 5.90 2.15 7.48
N GLY A 35 5.10 2.26 8.55
CA GLY A 35 3.84 1.52 8.71
C GLY A 35 2.91 1.55 7.50
N TYR A 36 2.59 2.73 6.97
CA TYR A 36 1.77 2.93 5.76
C TYR A 36 2.42 3.95 4.82
N GLY A 37 2.22 3.79 3.51
CA GLY A 37 2.46 4.84 2.52
C GLY A 37 1.17 5.59 2.19
N GLN A 38 1.20 6.93 2.22
CA GLN A 38 -0.01 7.74 1.96
C GLN A 38 0.31 8.96 1.10
N VAL A 39 -0.52 9.22 0.09
CA VAL A 39 -0.48 10.45 -0.71
C VAL A 39 -1.89 11.04 -0.83
N ALA A 40 -2.05 12.29 -0.39
CA ALA A 40 -3.31 13.02 -0.52
C ALA A 40 -3.33 13.86 -1.82
N ALA A 41 -4.33 13.63 -2.66
CA ALA A 41 -4.62 14.42 -3.85
C ALA A 41 -5.87 15.27 -3.61
N LEU A 42 -5.66 16.41 -2.95
CA LEU A 42 -6.73 17.34 -2.60
C LEU A 42 -6.97 18.32 -3.74
N LYS A 43 -8.22 18.42 -4.21
CA LYS A 43 -8.60 19.36 -5.26
C LYS A 43 -9.73 20.24 -4.74
N ARG A 44 -9.78 21.50 -5.17
CA ARG A 44 -10.96 22.33 -4.97
C ARG A 44 -12.10 21.71 -5.77
N ASN A 45 -13.16 21.28 -5.10
CA ASN A 45 -14.34 20.66 -5.69
C ASN A 45 -15.59 21.09 -4.91
N ALA A 46 -16.77 20.86 -5.47
CA ALA A 46 -18.04 21.15 -4.81
C ALA A 46 -18.45 20.07 -3.79
N HIS A 47 -17.81 18.90 -3.84
CA HIS A 47 -18.14 17.71 -3.05
C HIS A 47 -16.88 17.18 -2.35
N PRO A 48 -16.63 17.54 -1.07
CA PRO A 48 -15.45 17.11 -0.33
C PRO A 48 -15.22 15.60 -0.30
N GLU A 49 -16.28 14.80 -0.48
CA GLU A 49 -16.28 13.35 -0.67
C GLU A 49 -15.37 12.89 -1.82
N LEU A 50 -15.15 13.75 -2.82
CA LEU A 50 -14.28 13.47 -3.97
C LEU A 50 -12.80 13.73 -3.70
N ASN A 51 -12.41 14.24 -2.52
CA ASN A 51 -11.00 14.27 -2.17
C ASN A 51 -10.45 12.84 -2.11
N LEU A 52 -9.20 12.66 -2.53
CA LEU A 52 -8.61 11.34 -2.77
C LEU A 52 -7.38 11.13 -1.90
N LEU A 53 -7.34 9.98 -1.22
CA LEU A 53 -6.17 9.42 -0.57
C LEU A 53 -5.71 8.18 -1.34
N TRP A 54 -4.43 8.11 -1.63
CA TRP A 54 -3.77 6.92 -2.15
C TRP A 54 -3.07 6.24 -0.97
N ILE A 55 -3.46 5.01 -0.64
CA ILE A 55 -2.99 4.34 0.56
C ILE A 55 -2.36 2.99 0.19
N ALA A 56 -1.10 2.82 0.57
CA ALA A 56 -0.44 1.53 0.60
C ALA A 56 -0.66 0.87 1.98
N PRO A 57 -1.13 -0.39 2.05
CA PRO A 57 -1.47 -1.07 3.31
C PRO A 57 -0.26 -1.40 4.21
N THR A 58 0.96 -1.26 3.68
CA THR A 58 2.17 -1.25 4.48
C THR A 58 3.18 -0.25 3.89
N SER A 59 4.49 -0.47 4.07
CA SER A 59 5.53 0.24 3.34
C SER A 59 5.21 0.24 1.84
N SER A 60 5.16 1.44 1.27
CA SER A 60 4.89 1.68 -0.13
C SER A 60 5.94 1.06 -1.04
N VAL A 61 7.10 0.59 -0.56
CA VAL A 61 8.15 0.02 -1.42
C VAL A 61 7.67 -1.20 -2.21
N THR A 62 6.83 -2.06 -1.61
CA THR A 62 6.33 -3.31 -2.21
C THR A 62 4.81 -3.46 -2.13
N ALA A 63 4.09 -2.43 -1.69
CA ALA A 63 2.63 -2.44 -1.63
C ALA A 63 2.03 -1.45 -2.65
N PRO A 64 0.92 -1.76 -3.33
CA PRO A 64 0.25 -0.85 -4.23
C PRO A 64 -0.45 0.26 -3.46
N PHE A 65 -0.50 1.46 -4.03
CA PHE A 65 -1.38 2.50 -3.57
C PHE A 65 -2.81 2.27 -4.08
N ILE A 66 -3.73 2.01 -3.15
CA ILE A 66 -5.17 1.87 -3.44
C ILE A 66 -5.86 3.23 -3.26
N PRO A 67 -6.71 3.65 -4.22
CA PRO A 67 -7.45 4.91 -4.13
C PRO A 67 -8.64 4.80 -3.18
N TYR A 68 -8.68 5.69 -2.19
CA TYR A 68 -9.79 5.89 -1.28
C TYR A 68 -10.27 7.33 -1.36
N ARG A 69 -11.46 7.52 -1.93
CA ARG A 69 -12.13 8.82 -1.86
C ARG A 69 -12.67 9.02 -0.44
N ILE A 70 -12.68 10.26 0.05
CA ILE A 70 -13.16 10.56 1.41
C ILE A 70 -14.62 10.14 1.63
N GLY A 71 -15.42 10.09 0.56
CA GLY A 71 -16.80 9.61 0.60
C GLY A 71 -17.01 8.11 0.79
N VAL A 72 -15.95 7.29 0.80
CA VAL A 72 -16.04 5.84 1.07
C VAL A 72 -16.65 5.58 2.45
N GLN A 73 -17.57 4.62 2.56
CA GLN A 73 -18.32 4.33 3.79
C GLN A 73 -17.76 3.15 4.59
N SER A 74 -16.92 2.31 3.97
CA SER A 74 -16.31 1.16 4.65
C SER A 74 -14.99 0.76 3.98
N ILE A 75 -14.09 0.18 4.76
CA ILE A 75 -12.85 -0.43 4.25
C ILE A 75 -13.04 -1.94 4.16
N ALA A 76 -12.60 -2.54 3.05
CA ALA A 76 -12.65 -3.98 2.88
C ALA A 76 -11.89 -4.70 4.03
N PRO A 77 -12.40 -5.80 4.61
CA PRO A 77 -11.80 -6.44 5.78
C PRO A 77 -10.31 -6.82 5.62
N GLN A 78 -9.88 -7.14 4.40
CA GLN A 78 -8.48 -7.45 4.05
C GLN A 78 -7.53 -6.26 4.27
N PHE A 79 -8.07 -5.04 4.24
CA PHE A 79 -7.36 -3.76 4.43
C PHE A 79 -7.68 -3.12 5.79
N GLY A 80 -8.54 -3.77 6.59
CA GLY A 80 -8.91 -3.33 7.93
C GLY A 80 -7.89 -3.72 9.00
N LYS A 81 -8.30 -3.58 10.27
CA LYS A 81 -7.47 -3.89 11.45
C LYS A 81 -7.36 -5.41 11.66
N HIS A 82 -6.15 -5.96 11.60
CA HIS A 82 -5.89 -7.36 11.99
C HIS A 82 -5.03 -7.43 13.25
N ARG A 83 -5.20 -8.49 14.05
CA ARG A 83 -4.49 -8.68 15.32
C ARG A 83 -2.98 -8.69 15.14
N TYR A 84 -2.48 -9.48 14.18
CA TYR A 84 -1.05 -9.81 14.06
C TYR A 84 -0.11 -8.63 13.73
N LEU A 85 -0.64 -7.46 13.32
CA LEU A 85 0.16 -6.24 13.15
C LEU A 85 -0.40 -5.03 13.91
N THR A 86 -1.34 -5.23 14.83
CA THR A 86 -1.77 -4.17 15.75
C THR A 86 -0.97 -4.26 17.04
N LYS A 87 -0.28 -3.18 17.39
CA LYS A 87 0.55 -3.10 18.61
C LYS A 87 -0.24 -3.52 19.85
N GLY A 88 0.27 -4.53 20.56
CA GLY A 88 -0.32 -5.04 21.81
C GLY A 88 -1.38 -6.13 21.63
N GLU A 89 -2.02 -6.24 20.46
CA GLU A 89 -3.10 -7.22 20.26
C GLU A 89 -2.61 -8.67 20.24
N ALA A 90 -1.32 -8.89 19.97
CA ALA A 90 -0.71 -10.22 20.04
C ALA A 90 -0.80 -10.85 21.45
N ALA A 91 -0.96 -10.07 22.51
CA ALA A 91 -1.00 -10.57 23.90
C ALA A 91 -2.36 -11.12 24.36
N GLY A 92 -3.47 -10.80 23.66
CA GLY A 92 -4.82 -11.25 24.00
C GLY A 92 -5.36 -12.34 23.08
N PHE A 93 -6.49 -12.97 23.41
CA PHE A 93 -7.23 -13.81 22.47
C PHE A 93 -8.22 -12.99 21.65
N LEU A 94 -8.57 -13.48 20.47
CA LEU A 94 -9.53 -12.81 19.59
C LEU A 94 -10.94 -12.85 20.20
N LEU A 95 -11.67 -11.75 20.11
CA LEU A 95 -13.09 -11.69 20.47
C LEU A 95 -13.95 -12.26 19.33
N GLU A 96 -15.10 -12.87 19.67
CA GLU A 96 -15.97 -13.58 18.73
C GLU A 96 -16.34 -12.73 17.50
N ASP A 97 -16.76 -11.47 17.69
CA ASP A 97 -17.15 -10.59 16.58
C ASP A 97 -16.01 -10.26 15.61
N TRP A 98 -14.75 -10.34 16.07
CA TRP A 98 -13.58 -10.06 15.25
C TRP A 98 -13.12 -11.27 14.43
N GLN A 99 -13.70 -12.46 14.65
CA GLN A 99 -13.30 -13.70 13.97
C GLN A 99 -13.40 -13.59 12.45
N ILE A 100 -14.45 -12.96 11.94
CA ILE A 100 -14.65 -12.86 10.49
C ILE A 100 -13.64 -11.93 9.83
N GLN A 101 -13.25 -10.86 10.51
CA GLN A 101 -12.22 -9.94 10.02
C GLN A 101 -10.86 -10.63 10.04
N GLU A 102 -10.50 -11.24 11.17
CA GLU A 102 -9.22 -11.95 11.33
C GLU A 102 -9.08 -13.15 10.37
N ALA A 103 -10.19 -13.80 10.02
CA ALA A 103 -10.20 -14.90 9.05
C ALA A 103 -9.94 -14.46 7.60
N THR A 104 -10.11 -13.17 7.28
CA THR A 104 -9.81 -12.67 5.94
C THR A 104 -8.31 -12.63 5.66
N GLU A 105 -7.93 -12.69 4.39
CA GLU A 105 -6.54 -12.49 4.02
C GLU A 105 -6.10 -11.06 4.35
N PHE A 106 -5.12 -10.92 5.25
CA PHE A 106 -4.62 -9.62 5.64
C PHE A 106 -3.60 -9.06 4.64
N SER A 107 -3.97 -7.99 3.94
CA SER A 107 -3.10 -7.30 2.97
C SER A 107 -1.76 -6.86 3.57
N GLY A 108 -1.75 -6.36 4.81
CA GLY A 108 -0.53 -5.95 5.50
C GLY A 108 0.47 -7.10 5.62
N ARG A 109 0.01 -8.31 5.96
CA ARG A 109 0.86 -9.50 6.04
C ARG A 109 1.36 -9.93 4.66
N THR A 110 0.50 -9.96 3.64
CA THR A 110 0.87 -10.32 2.27
C THR A 110 1.97 -9.41 1.74
N PHE A 111 1.79 -8.10 1.85
CA PHE A 111 2.78 -7.14 1.35
C PHE A 111 4.04 -7.06 2.23
N LYS A 112 3.97 -7.34 3.54
CA LYS A 112 5.16 -7.52 4.38
C LYS A 112 5.99 -8.72 3.95
N ARG A 113 5.37 -9.87 3.67
CA ARG A 113 6.07 -11.04 3.13
C ARG A 113 6.75 -10.72 1.80
N LEU A 114 6.01 -10.06 0.89
CA LEU A 114 6.57 -9.63 -0.40
C LEU A 114 7.77 -8.69 -0.19
N MET A 115 7.67 -7.74 0.74
CA MET A 115 8.78 -6.86 1.10
C MET A 115 10.01 -7.63 1.57
N TYR A 116 9.86 -8.60 2.48
CA TYR A 116 11.01 -9.34 3.01
C TYR A 116 11.73 -10.15 1.95
N PHE A 117 10.99 -10.87 1.10
CA PHE A 117 11.60 -11.56 -0.03
C PHE A 117 12.25 -10.61 -1.04
N THR A 118 11.58 -9.49 -1.35
CA THR A 118 12.12 -8.51 -2.30
C THR A 118 13.39 -7.84 -1.76
N CYS A 119 13.42 -7.46 -0.48
CA CYS A 119 14.55 -6.74 0.11
C CYS A 119 15.73 -7.66 0.47
N ASP A 120 15.58 -8.99 0.49
CA ASP A 120 16.71 -9.92 0.65
C ASP A 120 17.62 -9.91 -0.60
N HIS A 121 17.01 -9.76 -1.78
CA HIS A 121 17.70 -9.62 -3.06
C HIS A 121 17.11 -8.47 -3.91
N PRO A 122 17.30 -7.20 -3.48
CA PRO A 122 16.59 -6.07 -4.07
C PRO A 122 17.01 -5.80 -5.51
N GLU A 123 18.26 -6.07 -5.89
CA GLU A 123 18.72 -5.94 -7.27
C GLU A 123 17.98 -6.89 -8.23
N GLN A 124 17.59 -8.07 -7.73
CA GLN A 124 16.91 -9.09 -8.51
C GLN A 124 15.40 -8.85 -8.60
N PHE A 125 14.75 -8.53 -7.47
CA PHE A 125 13.29 -8.57 -7.37
C PHE A 125 12.63 -7.19 -7.32
N LEU A 126 13.32 -6.15 -6.85
CA LEU A 126 12.69 -4.83 -6.73
C LEU A 126 12.26 -4.22 -8.08
N PRO A 127 13.02 -4.36 -9.19
CA PRO A 127 12.61 -3.81 -10.47
C PRO A 127 11.25 -4.34 -10.95
N GLU A 128 11.04 -5.66 -10.95
CA GLU A 128 9.78 -6.27 -11.39
C GLU A 128 8.60 -5.92 -10.48
N VAL A 129 8.82 -5.86 -9.15
CA VAL A 129 7.79 -5.46 -8.20
C VAL A 129 7.39 -4.02 -8.44
N THR A 130 8.38 -3.13 -8.60
CA THR A 130 8.14 -1.70 -8.84
C THR A 130 7.40 -1.49 -10.15
N GLU A 131 7.81 -2.15 -11.23
CA GLU A 131 7.15 -2.07 -12.53
C GLU A 131 5.68 -2.50 -12.46
N ALA A 132 5.42 -3.68 -11.87
CA ALA A 132 4.07 -4.21 -11.75
C ALA A 132 3.15 -3.30 -10.93
N LEU A 133 3.64 -2.78 -9.80
CA LEU A 133 2.86 -1.86 -8.96
C LEU A 133 2.62 -0.52 -9.64
N MET A 134 3.62 0.05 -10.30
CA MET A 134 3.47 1.32 -11.03
C MET A 134 2.51 1.19 -12.23
N ALA A 135 2.53 0.06 -12.94
CA ALA A 135 1.59 -0.21 -14.02
C ALA A 135 0.15 -0.35 -13.50
N PHE A 136 -0.03 -1.08 -12.39
CA PHE A 136 -1.32 -1.21 -11.72
C PHE A 136 -1.85 0.14 -11.26
N GLU A 137 -1.03 0.96 -10.60
CA GLU A 137 -1.40 2.29 -10.12
C GLU A 137 -1.70 3.26 -11.27
N ALA A 138 -0.94 3.20 -12.37
CA ALA A 138 -1.20 4.02 -13.55
C ALA A 138 -2.58 3.74 -14.14
N ARG A 139 -3.01 2.47 -14.19
CA ARG A 139 -4.37 2.11 -14.60
C ARG A 139 -5.42 2.73 -13.68
N LEU A 140 -5.26 2.58 -12.35
CA LEU A 140 -6.19 3.17 -11.38
C LEU A 140 -6.25 4.69 -11.46
N MET A 141 -5.12 5.36 -11.77
CA MET A 141 -5.07 6.81 -11.98
C MET A 141 -5.93 7.24 -13.17
N VAL A 142 -5.86 6.51 -14.29
CA VAL A 142 -6.68 6.80 -15.48
C VAL A 142 -8.17 6.61 -15.18
N GLU A 143 -8.52 5.54 -14.46
CA GLU A 143 -9.91 5.26 -14.05
C GLU A 143 -10.51 6.37 -13.16
N GLN A 144 -9.68 7.19 -12.49
CA GLN A 144 -10.18 8.24 -11.60
C GLN A 144 -11.00 9.32 -12.30
N GLU A 145 -10.80 9.55 -13.60
CA GLU A 145 -11.59 10.52 -14.36
C GLU A 145 -13.05 10.06 -14.45
N THR A 146 -13.26 8.81 -14.86
CA THR A 146 -14.59 8.19 -14.95
C THR A 146 -15.26 8.09 -13.57
N VAL A 147 -14.50 7.72 -12.53
CA VAL A 147 -15.02 7.69 -11.14
C VAL A 147 -15.55 9.06 -10.72
N VAL A 148 -14.82 10.14 -11.00
CA VAL A 148 -15.24 11.51 -10.67
C VAL A 148 -16.48 11.91 -11.47
N GLU A 149 -16.54 11.58 -12.75
CA GLU A 149 -17.67 11.89 -13.62
C GLU A 149 -18.97 11.23 -13.13
N ILE A 150 -18.92 9.92 -12.85
CA ILE A 150 -20.07 9.15 -12.36
C ILE A 150 -20.56 9.72 -11.03
N VAL A 151 -19.65 9.90 -10.07
CA VAL A 151 -20.01 10.34 -8.71
C VAL A 151 -20.51 11.77 -8.72
N SER A 152 -19.90 12.67 -9.50
CA SER A 152 -20.39 14.04 -9.66
C SER A 152 -21.79 14.09 -10.28
N THR A 153 -22.09 13.18 -11.21
CA THR A 153 -23.42 13.07 -11.82
C THR A 153 -24.46 12.61 -10.80
N LEU A 154 -24.10 11.63 -9.96
CA LEU A 154 -24.97 11.14 -8.87
C LEU A 154 -25.24 12.24 -7.83
N PHE A 155 -24.23 12.99 -7.40
CA PHE A 155 -24.43 14.12 -6.50
C PHE A 155 -25.31 15.22 -7.11
N LYS A 156 -25.10 15.59 -8.37
CA LYS A 156 -25.94 16.59 -9.06
C LYS A 156 -27.41 16.15 -9.17
N ALA A 157 -27.66 14.84 -9.25
CA ALA A 157 -29.00 14.26 -9.27
C ALA A 157 -29.61 14.06 -7.85
N GLY A 158 -28.93 14.49 -6.79
CA GLY A 158 -29.37 14.29 -5.40
C GLY A 158 -29.31 12.84 -4.93
N LYS A 159 -28.49 12.00 -5.57
CA LYS A 159 -28.34 10.56 -5.29
C LYS A 159 -27.11 10.28 -4.43
N ASP A 160 -26.99 10.97 -3.31
CA ASP A 160 -25.79 10.99 -2.47
C ASP A 160 -25.38 9.61 -1.94
N ASN A 161 -26.37 8.78 -1.55
CA ASN A 161 -26.09 7.42 -1.06
C ASN A 161 -25.50 6.55 -2.17
N LEU A 162 -26.07 6.60 -3.38
CA LEU A 162 -25.54 5.85 -4.53
C LEU A 162 -24.14 6.32 -4.93
N ALA A 163 -23.85 7.62 -4.81
CA ALA A 163 -22.50 8.14 -5.02
C ALA A 163 -21.49 7.52 -4.03
N LYS A 164 -21.84 7.48 -2.74
CA LYS A 164 -20.98 6.93 -1.68
C LYS A 164 -20.83 5.41 -1.78
N ASP A 165 -21.89 4.71 -2.16
CA ASP A 165 -21.87 3.26 -2.40
C ASP A 165 -20.94 2.93 -3.58
N TYR A 166 -21.04 3.67 -4.68
CA TYR A 166 -20.16 3.51 -5.83
C TYR A 166 -18.68 3.73 -5.46
N LEU A 167 -18.38 4.79 -4.70
CA LEU A 167 -17.01 5.05 -4.20
C LEU A 167 -16.50 3.89 -3.36
N THR A 168 -17.33 3.37 -2.47
CA THR A 168 -16.99 2.28 -1.56
C THR A 168 -16.70 0.99 -2.33
N GLN A 169 -17.57 0.64 -3.28
CA GLN A 169 -17.40 -0.53 -4.14
C GLN A 169 -16.13 -0.42 -4.99
N TYR A 170 -15.89 0.73 -5.63
CA TYR A 170 -14.70 0.96 -6.45
C TYR A 170 -13.41 0.73 -5.65
N SER A 171 -13.29 1.31 -4.45
CA SER A 171 -12.12 1.13 -3.58
C SER A 171 -11.96 -0.32 -3.12
N ALA A 172 -13.05 -1.03 -2.81
CA ALA A 172 -13.01 -2.44 -2.43
C ALA A 172 -12.53 -3.34 -3.60
N GLU A 173 -13.03 -3.10 -4.81
CA GLU A 173 -12.62 -3.84 -6.01
C GLU A 173 -11.16 -3.56 -6.40
N ALA A 174 -10.74 -2.29 -6.33
CA ALA A 174 -9.35 -1.90 -6.55
C ALA A 174 -8.42 -2.56 -5.51
N GLY A 175 -8.81 -2.55 -4.23
CA GLY A 175 -8.09 -3.26 -3.17
C GLY A 175 -7.97 -4.75 -3.44
N ALA A 176 -9.08 -5.41 -3.78
CA ALA A 176 -9.07 -6.85 -4.12
C ALA A 176 -8.16 -7.15 -5.32
N ALA A 177 -8.16 -6.30 -6.35
CA ALA A 177 -7.26 -6.44 -7.50
C ALA A 177 -5.79 -6.25 -7.11
N GLY A 178 -5.49 -5.27 -6.25
CA GLY A 178 -4.14 -5.03 -5.74
C GLY A 178 -3.63 -6.21 -4.91
N LEU A 179 -4.49 -6.78 -4.04
CA LEU A 179 -4.15 -7.97 -3.25
C LEU A 179 -3.85 -9.19 -4.13
N ARG A 180 -4.67 -9.42 -5.18
CA ARG A 180 -4.40 -10.49 -6.16
C ARG A 180 -3.03 -10.31 -6.85
N LEU A 181 -2.69 -9.09 -7.24
CA LEU A 181 -1.37 -8.80 -7.82
C LEU A 181 -0.24 -9.07 -6.80
N GLY A 182 -0.40 -8.61 -5.56
CA GLY A 182 0.55 -8.86 -4.48
C GLY A 182 0.81 -10.34 -4.23
N ASN A 183 -0.25 -11.15 -4.22
CA ASN A 183 -0.15 -12.60 -4.09
C ASN A 183 0.59 -13.26 -5.25
N ALA A 184 0.32 -12.83 -6.48
CA ALA A 184 1.01 -13.36 -7.66
C ALA A 184 2.52 -13.04 -7.63
N LEU A 185 2.88 -11.81 -7.27
CA LEU A 185 4.28 -11.41 -7.10
C LEU A 185 4.95 -12.21 -5.97
N LEU A 186 4.30 -12.31 -4.81
CA LEU A 186 4.80 -13.04 -3.66
C LEU A 186 5.05 -14.52 -4.00
N ALA A 187 4.08 -15.20 -4.60
CA ALA A 187 4.23 -16.62 -4.97
C ALA A 187 5.38 -16.84 -5.96
N SER A 188 5.51 -15.96 -6.96
CA SER A 188 6.60 -16.03 -7.95
C SER A 188 7.99 -15.80 -7.33
N ILE A 189 8.11 -14.81 -6.45
CA ILE A 189 9.39 -14.46 -5.82
C ILE A 189 9.76 -15.51 -4.77
N GLU A 190 8.83 -15.95 -3.93
CA GLU A 190 9.06 -17.00 -2.93
C GLU A 190 9.60 -18.29 -3.59
N ALA A 191 8.95 -18.75 -4.67
CA ALA A 191 9.41 -19.92 -5.42
C ALA A 191 10.81 -19.75 -6.01
N ARG A 192 11.13 -18.57 -6.56
CA ARG A 192 12.47 -18.28 -7.11
C ARG A 192 13.52 -18.16 -6.01
N THR A 193 13.17 -17.57 -4.87
CA THR A 193 14.07 -17.49 -3.72
C THR A 193 14.45 -18.88 -3.24
N GLU A 194 13.48 -19.78 -3.11
CA GLU A 194 13.73 -21.15 -2.67
C GLU A 194 14.72 -21.88 -3.60
N VAL A 195 14.56 -21.74 -4.92
CA VAL A 195 15.41 -22.43 -5.89
C VAL A 195 16.79 -21.78 -6.07
N LEU A 196 16.85 -20.44 -6.07
CA LEU A 196 18.08 -19.70 -6.37
C LEU A 196 18.97 -19.48 -5.15
N TYR A 197 18.35 -19.32 -3.97
CA TYR A 197 19.05 -18.87 -2.76
C TYR A 197 18.75 -19.77 -1.54
N GLY A 198 17.67 -20.53 -1.58
CA GLY A 198 17.15 -21.28 -0.44
C GLY A 198 16.62 -20.38 0.68
N TYR A 199 16.03 -20.99 1.71
CA TYR A 199 15.69 -20.28 2.94
C TYR A 199 16.89 -20.27 3.87
N ARG A 200 17.70 -19.20 3.80
CA ARG A 200 18.87 -19.03 4.66
C ARG A 200 18.45 -18.98 6.14
N ALA A 201 19.15 -19.71 6.99
CA ALA A 201 18.97 -19.62 8.43
C ALA A 201 19.48 -18.26 8.96
N PRO A 202 18.83 -17.66 9.97
CA PRO A 202 19.38 -16.48 10.63
C PRO A 202 20.69 -16.84 11.34
N GLU A 203 21.66 -15.92 11.32
CA GLU A 203 22.96 -16.10 11.98
C GLU A 203 22.94 -15.83 13.49
N GLY A 204 21.89 -15.18 14.00
CA GLY A 204 21.77 -14.81 15.41
C GLY A 204 20.36 -15.01 15.98
N ASP A 205 20.27 -14.96 17.31
CA ASP A 205 19.05 -15.31 18.06
C ASP A 205 18.08 -14.14 18.30
N VAL A 206 18.50 -12.91 18.00
CA VAL A 206 17.68 -11.70 18.20
C VAL A 206 16.74 -11.50 17.01
N VAL A 207 15.46 -11.81 17.18
CA VAL A 207 14.44 -11.72 16.12
C VAL A 207 14.03 -10.27 15.79
N SER A 208 13.96 -9.38 16.78
CA SER A 208 13.48 -8.00 16.59
C SER A 208 13.95 -7.03 17.66
N GLU A 209 14.17 -5.76 17.30
CA GLU A 209 14.37 -4.64 18.24
C GLU A 209 13.60 -3.40 17.75
N LEU A 210 13.36 -2.45 18.65
CA LEU A 210 12.66 -1.19 18.36
C LEU A 210 13.55 -0.14 17.65
N THR A 211 14.44 -0.58 16.75
CA THR A 211 15.33 0.31 15.98
C THR A 211 14.81 0.49 14.54
N TYR A 212 14.89 1.72 14.01
CA TYR A 212 14.21 2.11 12.77
C TYR A 212 14.89 1.64 11.46
N ASP A 213 16.04 0.97 11.52
CA ASP A 213 16.98 0.81 10.39
C ASP A 213 17.16 -0.63 9.86
N ARG A 214 16.26 -1.57 10.16
CA ARG A 214 16.60 -2.99 9.95
C ARG A 214 16.39 -3.51 8.52
N ILE A 215 15.29 -3.17 7.84
CA ILE A 215 15.01 -3.69 6.50
C ILE A 215 14.65 -2.55 5.56
N SER A 216 15.47 -2.37 4.54
CA SER A 216 15.22 -1.46 3.41
C SER A 216 15.59 -2.16 2.11
N CYS A 217 14.76 -2.03 1.08
CA CYS A 217 15.07 -2.48 -0.27
C CYS A 217 16.05 -1.51 -0.98
N GLN A 218 16.86 -0.76 -0.24
CA GLN A 218 17.85 0.13 -0.83
C GLN A 218 19.00 -0.73 -1.37
N ILE A 219 19.18 -0.71 -2.69
CA ILE A 219 20.34 -1.32 -3.34
C ILE A 219 21.58 -0.58 -2.82
N LYS A 220 22.52 -1.33 -2.22
CA LYS A 220 23.78 -0.77 -1.76
C LYS A 220 24.63 -0.52 -3.01
N SER A 221 24.93 0.74 -3.29
CA SER A 221 26.02 1.05 -4.21
C SER A 221 27.33 0.72 -3.50
N ASP A 222 28.15 -0.14 -4.13
CA ASP A 222 29.56 -0.33 -3.77
C ASP A 222 30.36 0.98 -3.88
#